data_AF-A0A524QSR7-F1
#
_entry.id   AF-A0A524QSR7-F1
#
_cell.length_a   1.000
_cell.length_b   1.000
_cell.length_c   1.000
_cell.angle_alpha   90.00
_cell.angle_beta   90.00
_cell.angle_gamma   90.00
#
_symmetry.space_group_name_H-M   'P 1'
#
loop_
_entity.id
_entity.type
_entity.pdbx_description
1 polymer ?
#
loop_
_entity_poly.entity_id
_entity_poly.type
_entity_poly.pdbx_seq_one_letter_code
_entity_poly.pdbx_strand_id
1 'polypeptide(L)'
;MNKSLRLIVTLVPAFIVVLLVGGDTSGYGQSKSQLLFRTDGAAFTICACEARQEVLLSQYGRYDTTRFTSLMTLALLSPIDTLVITPDAEQIEVIIAGPSDTLYELFIYADSKLEALRNFSKFNSSPASGIPQFTYSPRSESLLVQLRIEYDLDSVAGTGDDVSRILNLLHWAHTIVPHDGSSKNPDPRNALNLIKVCRDEKRGVNCRMIATILNEACLAEGFASRHVTCMPQDTTDQDCHVTNMVYVPKLGKWIYVDPTFNGYFSDGNGQLLSPSEVRERMIEGKPLVLPDDLDWNGKPKNKQEYLAYMRKNLFRFSCPLGSEAGYESRDGRRQWVYLNPTGYDSARIGRANTPVTKTKFVDYYTDDADFFWAKP
;
A
#
# COMPACT_ATOMS: atom_id res chain seq x y z
N MET A 1 -4.27 -32.81 19.16
CA MET A 1 -4.83 -31.45 19.28
C MET A 1 -5.35 -31.05 17.91
N ASN A 2 -6.67 -30.98 17.75
CA ASN A 2 -7.32 -30.64 16.49
C ASN A 2 -7.01 -29.17 16.15
N LYS A 3 -6.24 -28.96 15.07
CA LYS A 3 -6.08 -27.65 14.46
C LYS A 3 -7.27 -27.45 13.51
N SER A 4 -8.13 -26.48 13.84
CA SER A 4 -9.25 -26.09 12.98
C SER A 4 -8.76 -25.20 11.85
N LEU A 5 -8.94 -25.64 10.60
CA LEU A 5 -8.85 -24.79 9.40
C LEU A 5 -10.15 -23.97 9.29
N ARG A 6 -10.08 -22.64 9.15
CA ARG A 6 -11.23 -21.82 8.79
C ARG A 6 -11.15 -21.44 7.32
N LEU A 7 -12.19 -21.81 6.56
CA LEU A 7 -12.33 -21.59 5.13
C LEU A 7 -13.61 -20.76 4.90
N ILE A 8 -13.57 -19.72 4.08
CA ILE A 8 -14.74 -18.93 3.68
C ILE A 8 -14.75 -18.92 2.14
N VAL A 9 -15.81 -19.45 1.51
CA VAL A 9 -15.94 -19.64 0.05
C VAL A 9 -17.40 -19.37 -0.38
N THR A 10 -17.63 -18.77 -1.56
CA THR A 10 -18.96 -18.62 -2.19
C THR A 10 -18.85 -18.86 -3.72
N LEU A 11 -19.88 -19.45 -4.39
CA LEU A 11 -19.86 -20.25 -5.68
C LEU A 11 -20.03 -19.42 -7.00
N VAL A 12 -19.89 -19.88 -8.30
CA VAL A 12 -20.12 -21.15 -9.10
C VAL A 12 -19.54 -21.03 -10.58
N PRO A 13 -19.61 -22.00 -11.56
CA PRO A 13 -19.65 -23.48 -11.62
C PRO A 13 -18.59 -24.20 -12.53
N ALA A 14 -18.40 -25.51 -12.27
CA ALA A 14 -17.82 -26.57 -13.13
C ALA A 14 -16.29 -26.83 -13.14
N PHE A 15 -15.65 -27.06 -11.99
CA PHE A 15 -14.25 -27.55 -11.95
C PHE A 15 -14.00 -28.54 -10.80
N ILE A 16 -12.99 -29.40 -10.93
CA ILE A 16 -12.46 -30.27 -9.87
C ILE A 16 -11.03 -29.82 -9.56
N VAL A 17 -10.71 -29.54 -8.29
CA VAL A 17 -9.35 -29.17 -7.85
C VAL A 17 -8.89 -30.21 -6.83
N VAL A 18 -7.80 -30.92 -7.12
CA VAL A 18 -7.23 -31.94 -6.23
C VAL A 18 -5.93 -31.42 -5.63
N LEU A 19 -5.94 -31.15 -4.32
CA LEU A 19 -4.75 -30.73 -3.58
C LEU A 19 -4.12 -31.94 -2.88
N LEU A 20 -2.82 -32.19 -3.06
CA LEU A 20 -2.11 -33.25 -2.34
C LEU A 20 -1.04 -32.61 -1.43
N VAL A 21 -1.32 -32.59 -0.13
CA VAL A 21 -0.37 -32.07 0.88
C VAL A 21 0.41 -33.24 1.48
N GLY A 22 1.74 -33.25 1.32
CA GLY A 22 2.67 -34.16 2.01
C GLY A 22 2.79 -35.59 1.47
N GLY A 23 3.75 -35.86 0.57
CA GLY A 23 4.19 -37.24 0.29
C GLY A 23 5.28 -37.42 -0.76
N ASP A 24 6.13 -38.43 -0.56
CA ASP A 24 7.11 -38.94 -1.51
C ASP A 24 6.41 -39.66 -2.69
N THR A 25 6.88 -39.47 -3.93
CA THR A 25 6.19 -39.92 -5.16
C THR A 25 6.95 -41.00 -5.95
N SER A 26 7.93 -41.67 -5.34
CA SER A 26 8.55 -42.85 -5.95
C SER A 26 7.55 -44.03 -5.98
N GLY A 27 6.70 -44.06 -7.00
CA GLY A 27 5.65 -45.05 -7.20
C GLY A 27 4.29 -44.51 -6.75
N TYR A 28 3.43 -44.17 -7.71
CA TYR A 28 2.02 -43.87 -7.47
C TYR A 28 1.39 -44.99 -6.64
N GLY A 29 1.08 -44.70 -5.38
CA GLY A 29 0.51 -45.67 -4.46
C GLY A 29 0.47 -45.24 -3.01
N GLN A 30 1.42 -44.50 -2.46
CA GLN A 30 1.45 -44.25 -0.99
C GLN A 30 1.92 -42.84 -0.61
N SER A 31 1.00 -41.85 -0.64
CA SER A 31 1.16 -40.60 0.10
C SER A 31 0.03 -40.41 1.11
N LYS A 32 0.35 -39.78 2.25
CA LYS A 32 -0.62 -39.46 3.32
C LYS A 32 -1.42 -38.23 2.88
N SER A 33 -2.62 -38.46 2.36
CA SER A 33 -3.50 -37.41 1.87
C SER A 33 -4.03 -36.51 2.99
N GLN A 34 -4.09 -35.20 2.75
CA GLN A 34 -4.94 -34.29 3.53
C GLN A 34 -5.64 -33.29 2.59
N LEU A 35 -6.93 -33.55 2.35
CA LEU A 35 -7.96 -32.80 1.61
C LEU A 35 -8.10 -33.02 0.08
N LEU A 36 -9.22 -33.65 -0.28
CA LEU A 36 -9.77 -33.70 -1.63
C LEU A 36 -10.97 -32.73 -1.71
N PHE A 37 -11.02 -31.85 -2.72
CA PHE A 37 -12.20 -31.03 -3.00
C PHE A 37 -12.87 -31.52 -4.28
N ARG A 38 -14.17 -31.85 -4.20
CA ARG A 38 -15.01 -32.16 -5.36
C ARG A 38 -16.14 -31.13 -5.42
N THR A 39 -16.43 -30.63 -6.62
CA THR A 39 -17.67 -29.89 -6.88
C THR A 39 -18.61 -30.79 -7.67
N ASP A 40 -19.89 -30.83 -7.30
CA ASP A 40 -20.94 -31.53 -8.04
C ASP A 40 -21.98 -30.54 -8.60
N GLY A 41 -21.50 -29.34 -8.95
CA GLY A 41 -22.32 -28.31 -9.60
C GLY A 41 -23.21 -27.50 -8.67
N ALA A 42 -23.24 -27.78 -7.36
CA ALA A 42 -24.02 -26.98 -6.41
C ALA A 42 -23.39 -26.77 -5.03
N ALA A 43 -22.45 -27.61 -4.58
CA ALA A 43 -21.75 -27.42 -3.30
C ALA A 43 -20.33 -27.98 -3.33
N PHE A 44 -19.47 -27.48 -2.42
CA PHE A 44 -18.19 -28.11 -2.08
C PHE A 44 -18.41 -29.10 -0.94
N THR A 45 -17.92 -30.33 -1.09
CA THR A 45 -17.82 -31.29 0.03
C THR A 45 -16.36 -31.40 0.45
N ILE A 46 -16.05 -31.00 1.68
CA ILE A 46 -14.77 -31.31 2.32
C ILE A 46 -14.81 -32.80 2.69
N CYS A 47 -14.16 -33.65 1.89
CA CYS A 47 -13.89 -35.01 2.32
C CYS A 47 -12.67 -34.99 3.23
N ALA A 48 -12.89 -34.82 4.54
CA ALA A 48 -11.90 -35.22 5.53
C ALA A 48 -11.80 -36.75 5.45
N CYS A 49 -10.85 -37.26 4.67
CA CYS A 49 -10.65 -38.69 4.54
C CYS A 49 -9.82 -39.17 5.73
N GLU A 50 -10.46 -39.81 6.70
CA GLU A 50 -9.77 -40.55 7.77
C GLU A 50 -9.20 -41.90 7.26
N ALA A 51 -9.53 -42.31 6.02
CA ALA A 51 -9.04 -43.52 5.38
C ALA A 51 -8.60 -43.28 3.93
N ARG A 52 -7.61 -44.07 3.50
CA ARG A 52 -6.98 -44.01 2.16
C ARG A 52 -8.02 -44.22 1.06
N GLN A 53 -8.18 -43.23 0.17
CA GLN A 53 -9.04 -43.32 -1.01
C GLN A 53 -8.19 -43.20 -2.28
N GLU A 54 -8.27 -44.19 -3.16
CA GLU A 54 -7.63 -44.12 -4.47
C GLU A 54 -8.56 -43.40 -5.46
N VAL A 55 -8.05 -42.36 -6.11
CA VAL A 55 -8.78 -41.62 -7.15
C VAL A 55 -8.10 -41.88 -8.49
N LEU A 56 -8.82 -42.50 -9.43
CA LEU A 56 -8.32 -42.78 -10.77
C LEU A 56 -8.44 -41.52 -11.64
N LEU A 57 -7.35 -40.79 -11.84
CA LEU A 57 -7.36 -39.53 -12.63
C LEU A 57 -7.71 -39.74 -14.12
N SER A 58 -7.51 -40.95 -14.64
CA SER A 58 -7.84 -41.34 -16.01
C SER A 58 -9.34 -41.23 -16.36
N GLN A 59 -10.22 -41.18 -15.36
CA GLN A 59 -11.67 -41.02 -15.59
C GLN A 59 -12.08 -39.58 -15.98
N TYR A 60 -11.17 -38.60 -15.85
CA TYR A 60 -11.45 -37.17 -16.08
C TYR A 60 -10.90 -36.64 -17.42
N GLY A 61 -10.39 -37.51 -18.30
CA GLY A 61 -9.90 -37.13 -19.62
C GLY A 61 -8.41 -36.75 -19.64
N ARG A 62 -7.99 -35.89 -20.58
CA ARG A 62 -6.63 -35.32 -20.60
C ARG A 62 -6.53 -34.23 -19.54
N TYR A 63 -5.46 -34.27 -18.74
CA TYR A 63 -5.21 -33.33 -17.65
C TYR A 63 -3.75 -32.88 -17.71
N ASP A 64 -3.51 -31.63 -17.35
CA ASP A 64 -2.15 -31.12 -17.12
C ASP A 64 -1.74 -31.35 -15.67
N THR A 65 -0.45 -31.58 -15.46
CA THR A 65 0.12 -31.68 -14.12
C THR A 65 1.19 -30.62 -13.97
N THR A 66 1.04 -29.73 -13.00
CA THR A 66 2.08 -28.75 -12.66
C THR A 66 2.55 -29.04 -11.24
N ARG A 67 3.75 -29.58 -11.10
CA ARG A 67 4.32 -29.84 -9.76
C ARG A 67 4.93 -28.57 -9.22
N PHE A 68 4.58 -28.22 -7.98
CA PHE A 68 5.29 -27.18 -7.26
C PHE A 68 5.74 -27.69 -5.90
N THR A 69 6.72 -27.03 -5.32
CA THR A 69 7.29 -27.39 -4.02
C THR A 69 7.60 -26.09 -3.29
N SER A 70 6.75 -25.69 -2.34
CA SER A 70 6.98 -24.44 -1.61
C SER A 70 6.35 -24.39 -0.21
N LEU A 71 7.02 -23.64 0.66
CA LEU A 71 6.57 -23.24 2.00
C LEU A 71 5.79 -21.92 1.99
N MET A 72 5.49 -21.38 0.81
CA MET A 72 4.85 -20.07 0.64
C MET A 72 3.36 -20.22 0.36
N THR A 73 2.62 -19.16 0.68
CA THR A 73 1.20 -19.03 0.37
C THR A 73 0.97 -19.10 -1.15
N LEU A 74 0.15 -20.05 -1.59
CA LEU A 74 -0.27 -20.23 -2.97
C LEU A 74 -1.60 -19.52 -3.22
N ALA A 75 -1.69 -18.66 -4.23
CA ALA A 75 -2.95 -18.04 -4.64
C ALA A 75 -3.32 -18.50 -6.07
N LEU A 76 -4.42 -19.24 -6.19
CA LEU A 76 -5.01 -19.65 -7.45
C LEU A 76 -6.04 -18.60 -7.86
N LEU A 77 -5.73 -17.85 -8.91
CA LEU A 77 -6.57 -16.78 -9.43
C LEU A 77 -7.42 -17.30 -10.58
N SER A 78 -8.70 -16.94 -10.58
CA SER A 78 -9.60 -17.06 -11.72
C SER A 78 -10.23 -15.69 -12.01
N PRO A 79 -10.83 -15.48 -13.19
CA PRO A 79 -11.45 -14.20 -13.56
C PRO A 79 -12.57 -13.72 -12.60
N ILE A 80 -13.07 -14.60 -11.72
CA ILE A 80 -14.20 -14.36 -10.83
C ILE A 80 -13.89 -14.63 -9.36
N ASP A 81 -12.78 -15.29 -9.03
CA ASP A 81 -12.46 -15.65 -7.64
C ASP A 81 -10.98 -15.96 -7.41
N THR A 82 -10.56 -15.91 -6.14
CA THR A 82 -9.19 -16.21 -5.68
C THR A 82 -9.19 -17.26 -4.58
N LEU A 83 -8.45 -18.36 -4.76
CA LEU A 83 -8.22 -19.38 -3.75
C LEU A 83 -6.82 -19.23 -3.16
N VAL A 84 -6.72 -18.97 -1.85
CA VAL A 84 -5.44 -18.78 -1.14
C VAL A 84 -5.16 -19.93 -0.19
N ILE A 85 -4.00 -20.58 -0.32
CA ILE A 85 -3.56 -21.73 0.47
C ILE A 85 -2.26 -21.34 1.19
N THR A 86 -2.22 -21.39 2.51
CA THR A 86 -1.00 -21.09 3.29
C THR A 86 -0.50 -22.36 3.99
N PRO A 87 0.63 -22.95 3.56
CA PRO A 87 1.21 -24.12 4.24
C PRO A 87 1.77 -23.76 5.61
N ASP A 88 1.57 -24.66 6.57
CA ASP A 88 2.05 -24.50 7.95
C ASP A 88 3.42 -25.18 8.24
N ALA A 89 3.95 -26.04 7.34
CA ALA A 89 5.33 -26.60 7.46
C ALA A 89 5.79 -27.60 6.36
N GLU A 90 4.94 -28.09 5.45
CA GLU A 90 5.32 -29.17 4.52
C GLU A 90 5.28 -28.76 3.04
N GLN A 91 6.04 -29.47 2.20
CA GLN A 91 5.98 -29.36 0.75
C GLN A 91 4.57 -29.69 0.24
N ILE A 92 3.91 -28.73 -0.40
CA ILE A 92 2.61 -28.93 -1.05
C ILE A 92 2.82 -29.23 -2.54
N GLU A 93 2.22 -30.30 -3.05
CA GLU A 93 2.07 -30.57 -4.48
C GLU A 93 0.62 -30.24 -4.91
N VAL A 94 0.46 -29.43 -5.95
CA VAL A 94 -0.86 -28.97 -6.42
C VAL A 94 -1.13 -29.53 -7.81
N ILE A 95 -2.22 -30.27 -7.98
CA ILE A 95 -2.59 -30.84 -9.29
C ILE A 95 -3.89 -30.18 -9.75
N ILE A 96 -3.84 -29.52 -10.91
CA ILE A 96 -5.00 -28.86 -11.51
C ILE A 96 -5.40 -29.66 -12.75
N ALA A 97 -6.58 -30.28 -12.73
CA ALA A 97 -7.09 -31.04 -13.86
C ALA A 97 -8.38 -30.39 -14.39
N GLY A 98 -8.45 -30.15 -15.70
CA GLY A 98 -9.66 -29.67 -16.35
C GLY A 98 -9.64 -29.86 -17.87
N PRO A 99 -10.70 -29.42 -18.59
CA PRO A 99 -10.85 -29.66 -20.02
C PRO A 99 -9.71 -29.03 -20.84
N SER A 100 -9.39 -29.64 -21.99
CA SER A 100 -8.24 -29.32 -22.86
C SER A 100 -8.15 -27.88 -23.37
N ASP A 101 -9.21 -27.10 -23.20
CA ASP A 101 -9.35 -25.77 -23.80
C ASP A 101 -9.23 -24.65 -22.74
N THR A 102 -8.67 -24.97 -21.57
CA THR A 102 -8.52 -24.03 -20.44
C THR A 102 -7.04 -23.72 -20.21
N LEU A 103 -6.65 -22.46 -20.40
CA LEU A 103 -5.33 -21.95 -20.04
C LEU A 103 -5.31 -21.63 -18.54
N TYR A 104 -4.41 -22.26 -17.79
CA TYR A 104 -4.19 -21.97 -16.37
C TYR A 104 -2.92 -21.16 -16.20
N GLU A 105 -2.98 -20.07 -15.42
CA GLU A 105 -1.81 -19.28 -15.04
C GLU A 105 -1.68 -19.32 -13.51
N LEU A 106 -0.58 -19.91 -13.02
CA LEU A 106 -0.31 -20.11 -11.60
C LEU A 106 0.58 -19.00 -11.07
N PHE A 107 0.07 -18.19 -10.13
CA PHE A 107 0.85 -17.15 -9.47
C PHE A 107 1.23 -17.57 -8.05
N ILE A 108 2.54 -17.72 -7.82
CA ILE A 108 3.08 -18.14 -6.53
C ILE A 108 3.65 -16.90 -5.86
N TYR A 109 2.84 -16.26 -5.03
CA TYR A 109 3.26 -15.11 -4.26
C TYR A 109 3.90 -15.58 -2.95
N ALA A 110 5.20 -15.90 -3.01
CA ALA A 110 6.05 -15.41 -1.94
C ALA A 110 5.91 -13.90 -2.00
N ASP A 111 5.14 -13.28 -1.11
CA ASP A 111 5.11 -11.82 -1.11
C ASP A 111 6.42 -11.32 -0.50
N SER A 112 7.48 -11.38 -1.31
CA SER A 112 8.83 -10.92 -1.01
C SER A 112 8.83 -9.51 -0.43
N LYS A 113 7.79 -8.71 -0.69
CA LYS A 113 7.61 -7.37 -0.12
C LYS A 113 7.16 -7.42 1.33
N LEU A 114 6.25 -8.33 1.71
CA LEU A 114 5.89 -8.53 3.13
C LEU A 114 7.07 -9.11 3.92
N GLU A 115 7.78 -10.07 3.34
CA GLU A 115 8.99 -10.62 3.97
C GLU A 115 10.06 -9.55 4.15
N ALA A 116 10.27 -8.69 3.16
CA ALA A 116 11.15 -7.53 3.29
C ALA A 116 10.72 -6.60 4.43
N LEU A 117 9.43 -6.27 4.54
CA LEU A 117 8.91 -5.47 5.65
C LEU A 117 9.15 -6.14 7.01
N ARG A 118 8.99 -7.46 7.11
CA ARG A 118 9.22 -8.22 8.36
C ARG A 118 10.70 -8.28 8.73
N ASN A 119 11.56 -8.56 7.75
CA ASN A 119 13.02 -8.62 7.92
C ASN A 119 13.60 -7.27 8.36
N PHE A 120 13.01 -6.17 7.86
CA PHE A 120 13.37 -4.80 8.21
C PHE A 120 12.26 -4.11 9.00
N SER A 121 11.68 -4.79 9.99
CA SER A 121 10.50 -4.31 10.71
C SER A 121 10.75 -3.08 11.60
N LYS A 122 11.98 -2.85 12.05
CA LYS A 122 12.30 -1.83 13.05
C LYS A 122 12.80 -0.51 12.45
N PHE A 123 12.40 0.57 13.10
CA PHE A 123 13.12 1.84 13.12
C PHE A 123 13.76 2.01 14.51
N ASN A 124 14.77 2.87 14.61
CA ASN A 124 15.37 3.26 15.88
C ASN A 124 14.64 4.49 16.47
N SER A 125 15.00 4.80 17.72
CA SER A 125 14.58 6.00 18.47
C SER A 125 15.79 6.81 18.94
N SER A 126 16.96 6.60 18.34
CA SER A 126 18.19 7.29 18.73
C SER A 126 18.24 8.65 18.06
N PRO A 127 18.42 9.76 18.80
CA PRO A 127 18.32 11.11 18.25
C PRO A 127 19.19 11.30 17.02
N ALA A 128 18.55 11.63 15.90
CA ALA A 128 19.27 11.98 14.68
C ALA A 128 19.99 13.33 14.85
N SER A 129 21.25 13.30 15.28
CA SER A 129 22.07 14.49 15.46
C SER A 129 22.31 15.19 14.12
N GLY A 130 22.02 16.50 14.06
CA GLY A 130 22.35 17.35 12.90
C GLY A 130 21.26 17.47 11.82
N ILE A 131 20.07 16.90 12.03
CA ILE A 131 18.90 17.17 11.18
C ILE A 131 18.09 18.32 11.80
N PRO A 132 17.75 19.39 11.06
CA PRO A 132 16.88 20.43 11.61
C PRO A 132 15.46 19.91 11.87
N GLN A 133 14.67 20.65 12.63
CA GLN A 133 13.26 20.29 12.88
C GLN A 133 12.40 20.51 11.63
N PHE A 134 11.32 19.74 11.51
CA PHE A 134 10.32 19.96 10.47
C PHE A 134 9.63 21.31 10.65
N THR A 135 9.28 21.97 9.55
CA THR A 135 8.57 23.25 9.55
C THR A 135 7.33 23.20 8.67
N TYR A 136 6.35 24.06 8.98
CA TYR A 136 5.06 24.10 8.29
C TYR A 136 4.72 25.55 7.95
N SER A 137 4.32 25.81 6.71
CA SER A 137 3.85 27.14 6.32
C SER A 137 2.64 27.56 7.15
N PRO A 138 2.61 28.79 7.67
CA PRO A 138 1.44 29.29 8.37
C PRO A 138 0.28 29.51 7.39
N ARG A 139 -0.95 29.48 7.92
CA ARG A 139 -2.20 29.78 7.20
C ARG A 139 -2.21 31.15 6.48
N SER A 140 -1.33 32.06 6.91
CA SER A 140 -1.14 33.41 6.35
C SER A 140 -0.12 33.48 5.19
N GLU A 141 0.49 32.36 4.79
CA GLU A 141 1.37 32.32 3.62
C GLU A 141 0.56 32.72 2.37
N SER A 142 1.16 33.54 1.51
CA SER A 142 0.51 34.19 0.38
C SER A 142 -0.13 33.24 -0.65
N LEU A 143 0.56 32.17 -1.06
CA LEU A 143 0.00 31.18 -2.00
C LEU A 143 -1.09 30.35 -1.33
N LEU A 144 -0.93 30.01 -0.06
CA LEU A 144 -1.97 29.31 0.71
C LEU A 144 -3.25 30.15 0.88
N VAL A 145 -3.11 31.46 1.12
CA VAL A 145 -4.25 32.39 1.18
C VAL A 145 -4.94 32.48 -0.18
N GLN A 146 -4.18 32.58 -1.27
CA GLN A 146 -4.75 32.58 -2.62
C GLN A 146 -5.50 31.28 -2.92
N LEU A 147 -4.90 30.13 -2.62
CA LEU A 147 -5.52 28.82 -2.79
C LEU A 147 -6.84 28.70 -2.01
N ARG A 148 -6.84 29.13 -0.74
CA ARG A 148 -8.04 29.10 0.11
C ARG A 148 -9.18 29.93 -0.47
N ILE A 149 -8.86 31.14 -0.95
CA ILE A 149 -9.86 32.06 -1.52
C ILE A 149 -10.36 31.56 -2.88
N GLU A 150 -9.46 31.13 -3.77
CA GLU A 150 -9.83 30.74 -5.15
C GLU A 150 -10.74 29.50 -5.18
N TYR A 151 -10.49 28.53 -4.28
CA TYR A 151 -11.23 27.27 -4.23
C TYR A 151 -12.22 27.17 -3.06
N ASP A 152 -12.46 28.29 -2.35
CA ASP A 152 -13.37 28.36 -1.20
C ASP A 152 -13.11 27.24 -0.18
N LEU A 153 -11.84 27.03 0.19
CA LEU A 153 -11.44 25.85 0.98
C LEU A 153 -12.06 25.83 2.39
N ASP A 154 -12.43 26.98 2.94
CA ASP A 154 -13.17 27.06 4.20
C ASP A 154 -14.53 26.33 4.08
N SER A 155 -15.22 26.50 2.94
CA SER A 155 -16.49 25.83 2.62
C SER A 155 -16.29 24.36 2.27
N VAL A 156 -15.24 24.04 1.49
CA VAL A 156 -14.87 22.67 1.15
C VAL A 156 -14.59 21.85 2.41
N ALA A 157 -13.75 22.37 3.31
CA ALA A 157 -13.45 21.70 4.58
C ALA A 157 -14.71 21.60 5.45
N GLY A 158 -15.54 22.64 5.45
CA GLY A 158 -16.75 22.71 6.25
C GLY A 158 -16.47 23.00 7.72
N THR A 159 -17.52 22.93 8.54
CA THR A 159 -17.52 23.36 9.96
C THR A 159 -17.48 22.20 10.96
N GLY A 160 -17.24 20.98 10.48
CA GLY A 160 -17.16 19.77 11.31
C GLY A 160 -15.89 19.71 12.17
N ASP A 161 -15.64 18.55 12.79
CA ASP A 161 -14.39 18.32 13.50
C ASP A 161 -13.18 18.23 12.56
N ASP A 162 -11.98 18.29 13.14
CA ASP A 162 -10.72 18.28 12.39
C ASP A 162 -10.62 17.08 11.43
N VAL A 163 -11.08 15.90 11.86
CA VAL A 163 -11.07 14.69 11.02
C VAL A 163 -11.99 14.87 9.81
N SER A 164 -13.24 15.29 10.04
CA SER A 164 -14.22 15.50 8.97
C SER A 164 -13.72 16.55 7.98
N ARG A 165 -13.14 17.65 8.47
CA ARG A 165 -12.54 18.72 7.64
C ARG A 165 -11.40 18.19 6.78
N ILE A 166 -10.49 17.39 7.34
CA ILE A 166 -9.38 16.78 6.59
C ILE A 166 -9.89 15.79 5.54
N LEU A 167 -10.89 14.97 5.86
CA LEU A 167 -11.46 14.02 4.92
C LEU A 167 -12.23 14.71 3.78
N ASN A 168 -12.87 15.85 4.05
CA ASN A 168 -13.48 16.68 3.00
C ASN A 168 -12.42 17.27 2.05
N LEU A 169 -11.29 17.75 2.58
CA LEU A 169 -10.16 18.22 1.77
C LEU A 169 -9.51 17.09 0.97
N LEU A 170 -9.41 15.89 1.54
CA LEU A 170 -8.97 14.68 0.85
C LEU A 170 -9.86 14.40 -0.37
N HIS A 171 -11.18 14.37 -0.17
CA HIS A 171 -12.15 14.12 -1.23
C HIS A 171 -12.10 15.21 -2.30
N TRP A 172 -11.96 16.48 -1.91
CA TRP A 172 -11.78 17.59 -2.84
C TRP A 172 -10.50 17.45 -3.68
N ALA A 173 -9.35 17.17 -3.05
CA ALA A 173 -8.08 17.01 -3.77
C ALA A 173 -8.12 15.81 -4.73
N HIS A 174 -8.82 14.74 -4.36
CA HIS A 174 -9.04 13.58 -5.21
C HIS A 174 -9.91 13.88 -6.45
N THR A 175 -10.91 14.73 -6.30
CA THR A 175 -11.91 15.02 -7.36
C THR A 175 -11.55 16.21 -8.24
N ILE A 176 -10.73 17.15 -7.75
CA ILE A 176 -10.40 18.39 -8.46
C ILE A 176 -9.45 18.15 -9.65
N VAL A 177 -8.64 17.09 -9.61
CA VAL A 177 -7.75 16.68 -10.71
C VAL A 177 -7.72 15.16 -10.89
N PRO A 178 -7.64 14.64 -12.13
CA PRO A 178 -7.48 13.21 -12.34
C PRO A 178 -6.04 12.74 -12.08
N HIS A 179 -5.89 11.51 -11.62
CA HIS A 179 -4.60 10.85 -11.52
C HIS A 179 -4.12 10.32 -12.88
N ASP A 180 -2.89 10.66 -13.23
CA ASP A 180 -2.15 10.11 -14.38
C ASP A 180 -0.69 9.88 -13.96
N GLY A 181 -0.35 8.63 -13.65
CA GLY A 181 0.98 8.23 -13.18
C GLY A 181 2.09 8.43 -14.21
N SER A 182 1.74 8.50 -15.50
CA SER A 182 2.69 8.68 -16.61
C SER A 182 2.86 10.15 -16.99
N SER A 183 2.13 11.06 -16.34
CA SER A 183 2.11 12.46 -16.71
C SER A 183 3.41 13.19 -16.35
N LYS A 184 3.76 14.18 -17.16
CA LYS A 184 4.82 15.12 -16.83
C LYS A 184 4.32 16.15 -15.82
N ASN A 185 5.06 16.29 -14.72
CA ASN A 185 4.74 17.30 -13.70
C ASN A 185 5.01 18.71 -14.25
N PRO A 186 4.01 19.62 -14.21
CA PRO A 186 4.20 20.99 -14.64
C PRO A 186 4.99 21.78 -13.59
N ASP A 187 5.61 22.88 -14.02
CA ASP A 187 6.22 23.86 -13.14
C ASP A 187 5.44 25.19 -13.26
N PRO A 188 5.24 25.95 -12.16
CA PRO A 188 5.60 25.60 -10.78
C PRO A 188 4.71 24.49 -10.17
N ARG A 189 5.27 23.72 -9.25
CA ARG A 189 4.62 22.59 -8.55
C ARG A 189 3.93 23.07 -7.27
N ASN A 190 2.96 23.96 -7.44
CA ASN A 190 2.03 24.39 -6.38
C ASN A 190 0.59 24.08 -6.79
N ALA A 191 -0.32 23.99 -5.81
CA ALA A 191 -1.68 23.53 -6.04
C ALA A 191 -2.43 24.38 -7.07
N LEU A 192 -2.32 25.72 -6.99
CA LEU A 192 -2.94 26.66 -7.93
C LEU A 192 -2.56 26.34 -9.38
N ASN A 193 -1.27 26.20 -9.66
CA ASN A 193 -0.79 25.90 -11.01
C ASN A 193 -1.12 24.48 -11.45
N LEU A 194 -1.01 23.50 -10.55
CA LEU A 194 -1.33 22.10 -10.85
C LEU A 194 -2.79 21.95 -11.29
N ILE A 195 -3.72 22.52 -10.51
CA ILE A 195 -5.16 22.49 -10.83
C ILE A 195 -5.43 23.23 -12.14
N LYS A 196 -4.84 24.43 -12.32
CA LYS A 196 -4.96 25.20 -13.56
C LYS A 196 -4.52 24.41 -14.78
N VAL A 197 -3.36 23.76 -14.73
CA VAL A 197 -2.81 22.97 -15.83
C VAL A 197 -3.70 21.76 -16.14
N CYS A 198 -4.14 21.02 -15.12
CA CYS A 198 -5.04 19.89 -15.31
C CYS A 198 -6.35 20.30 -16.00
N ARG A 199 -6.92 21.43 -15.58
CA ARG A 199 -8.15 22.00 -16.18
C ARG A 199 -7.92 22.46 -17.63
N ASP A 200 -6.89 23.26 -17.86
CA ASP A 200 -6.67 23.91 -19.15
C ASP A 200 -6.18 22.92 -20.22
N GLU A 201 -5.32 21.96 -19.84
CA GLU A 201 -4.77 20.93 -20.73
C GLU A 201 -5.60 19.63 -20.76
N LYS A 202 -6.64 19.52 -19.91
CA LYS A 202 -7.52 18.35 -19.79
C LYS A 202 -6.75 17.04 -19.55
N ARG A 203 -5.80 17.08 -18.61
CA ARG A 203 -4.95 15.92 -18.25
C ARG A 203 -4.81 15.76 -16.75
N GLY A 204 -4.34 14.59 -16.34
CA GLY A 204 -4.00 14.31 -14.95
C GLY A 204 -2.57 14.66 -14.58
N VAL A 205 -2.24 14.40 -13.32
CA VAL A 205 -0.89 14.45 -12.76
C VAL A 205 -0.63 13.22 -11.89
N ASN A 206 0.63 12.92 -11.61
CA ASN A 206 0.98 11.75 -10.81
C ASN A 206 0.68 11.95 -9.31
N CYS A 207 0.76 10.85 -8.55
CA CYS A 207 0.50 10.82 -7.11
C CYS A 207 1.24 11.92 -6.32
N ARG A 208 2.48 12.24 -6.71
CA ARG A 208 3.27 13.31 -6.07
C ARG A 208 2.59 14.67 -6.16
N MET A 209 2.03 15.01 -7.32
CA MET A 209 1.39 16.30 -7.52
C MET A 209 0.00 16.38 -6.87
N ILE A 210 -0.76 15.29 -6.88
CA ILE A 210 -2.03 15.23 -6.16
C ILE A 210 -1.79 15.36 -4.64
N ALA A 211 -0.77 14.68 -4.12
CA ALA A 211 -0.35 14.82 -2.72
C ALA A 211 0.12 16.25 -2.40
N THR A 212 0.75 16.96 -3.34
CA THR A 212 1.08 18.38 -3.19
C THR A 212 -0.19 19.24 -3.09
N ILE A 213 -1.21 18.98 -3.93
CA ILE A 213 -2.50 19.70 -3.86
C ILE A 213 -3.15 19.52 -2.48
N LEU A 214 -3.25 18.28 -1.99
CA LEU A 214 -3.81 18.02 -0.66
C LEU A 214 -2.95 18.65 0.45
N ASN A 215 -1.62 18.59 0.32
CA ASN A 215 -0.71 19.17 1.32
C ASN A 215 -0.97 20.66 1.49
N GLU A 216 -1.00 21.40 0.38
CA GLU A 216 -1.21 22.85 0.40
C GLU A 216 -2.63 23.21 0.85
N ALA A 217 -3.66 22.44 0.48
CA ALA A 217 -5.02 22.67 0.96
C ALA A 217 -5.13 22.48 2.49
N CYS A 218 -4.52 21.43 3.05
CA CYS A 218 -4.46 21.23 4.50
C CYS A 218 -3.74 22.40 5.20
N LEU A 219 -2.59 22.83 4.68
CA LEU A 219 -1.85 23.98 5.25
C LEU A 219 -2.66 25.28 5.16
N ALA A 220 -3.39 25.48 4.07
CA ALA A 220 -4.28 26.63 3.88
C ALA A 220 -5.45 26.67 4.87
N GLU A 221 -5.89 25.50 5.34
CA GLU A 221 -6.88 25.34 6.42
C GLU A 221 -6.27 25.33 7.83
N GLY A 222 -4.95 25.46 7.93
CA GLY A 222 -4.22 25.55 9.20
C GLY A 222 -3.84 24.20 9.81
N PHE A 223 -3.98 23.10 9.07
CA PHE A 223 -3.52 21.78 9.52
C PHE A 223 -2.05 21.56 9.16
N ALA A 224 -1.25 21.12 10.13
CA ALA A 224 0.08 20.63 9.84
C ALA A 224 -0.04 19.35 8.98
N SER A 225 0.50 19.42 7.77
CA SER A 225 0.46 18.33 6.78
C SER A 225 1.85 18.15 6.17
N ARG A 226 2.19 16.92 5.79
CA ARG A 226 3.36 16.60 4.95
C ARG A 226 2.91 15.67 3.84
N HIS A 227 3.32 15.94 2.61
CA HIS A 227 3.34 14.87 1.62
C HIS A 227 4.50 13.90 1.94
N VAL A 228 4.22 12.60 1.92
CA VAL A 228 5.16 11.54 2.28
C VAL A 228 5.28 10.58 1.11
N THR A 229 6.52 10.41 0.64
CA THR A 229 6.87 9.42 -0.36
C THR A 229 7.07 8.09 0.35
N CYS A 230 6.17 7.15 0.10
CA CYS A 230 6.26 5.74 0.48
C CYS A 230 7.03 5.02 -0.63
N MET A 231 8.21 4.47 -0.29
CA MET A 231 9.14 3.90 -1.27
C MET A 231 9.41 2.41 -1.02
N PRO A 232 9.72 1.66 -2.09
CA PRO A 232 10.09 0.25 -1.99
C PRO A 232 11.48 0.00 -1.40
N GLN A 233 11.73 -1.26 -1.03
CA GLN A 233 13.07 -1.74 -0.67
C GLN A 233 14.05 -1.65 -1.83
N ASP A 234 13.60 -1.94 -3.05
CA ASP A 234 14.46 -1.88 -4.23
C ASP A 234 14.65 -0.40 -4.63
N THR A 235 15.87 0.11 -4.55
CA THR A 235 16.17 1.50 -4.96
C THR A 235 16.17 1.72 -6.46
N THR A 236 16.17 0.63 -7.25
CA THR A 236 16.08 0.68 -8.72
C THR A 236 14.63 0.76 -9.20
N ASP A 237 13.68 0.30 -8.39
CA ASP A 237 12.25 0.49 -8.61
C ASP A 237 11.91 1.98 -8.51
N GLN A 238 11.57 2.56 -9.65
CA GLN A 238 11.19 3.98 -9.77
C GLN A 238 9.72 4.21 -9.38
N ASP A 239 8.94 3.15 -9.25
CA ASP A 239 7.55 3.25 -8.82
C ASP A 239 7.47 3.32 -7.29
N CYS A 240 6.92 4.42 -6.81
CA CYS A 240 6.69 4.74 -5.43
C CYS A 240 5.32 5.41 -5.30
N HIS A 241 4.81 5.49 -4.08
CA HIS A 241 3.53 6.17 -3.85
C HIS A 241 3.71 7.41 -2.99
N VAL A 242 3.06 8.51 -3.35
CA VAL A 242 3.09 9.73 -2.54
C VAL A 242 1.71 9.98 -1.96
N THR A 243 1.67 10.12 -0.64
CA THR A 243 0.46 10.27 0.18
C THR A 243 0.64 11.49 1.08
N ASN A 244 -0.28 11.73 2.01
CA ASN A 244 -0.12 12.75 3.03
C ASN A 244 -0.27 12.17 4.42
N MET A 245 0.44 12.78 5.36
CA MET A 245 0.17 12.64 6.79
C MET A 245 -0.29 13.99 7.33
N VAL A 246 -1.41 14.01 8.04
CA VAL A 246 -2.00 15.24 8.59
C VAL A 246 -2.14 15.10 10.11
N TYR A 247 -1.71 16.11 10.87
CA TYR A 247 -1.78 16.08 12.32
C TYR A 247 -3.16 16.53 12.80
N VAL A 248 -3.77 15.73 13.67
CA VAL A 248 -5.05 16.04 14.31
C VAL A 248 -4.79 16.36 15.78
N PRO A 249 -4.80 17.65 16.19
CA PRO A 249 -4.45 18.05 17.55
C PRO A 249 -5.29 17.38 18.63
N LYS A 250 -6.61 17.27 18.41
CA LYS A 250 -7.53 16.62 19.37
C LYS A 250 -7.22 15.13 19.60
N LEU A 251 -6.70 14.44 18.59
CA LEU A 251 -6.27 13.05 18.70
C LEU A 251 -4.83 12.93 19.20
N GLY A 252 -4.08 14.04 19.20
CA GLY A 252 -2.65 14.05 19.48
C GLY A 252 -1.83 13.23 18.48
N LYS A 253 -2.35 13.02 17.25
CA LYS A 253 -1.94 11.94 16.35
C LYS A 253 -1.88 12.38 14.88
N TRP A 254 -0.98 11.78 14.11
CA TRP A 254 -0.95 11.84 12.66
C TRP A 254 -1.93 10.85 12.03
N ILE A 255 -2.61 11.22 10.96
CA ILE A 255 -3.44 10.32 10.15
C ILE A 255 -2.89 10.21 8.73
N TYR A 256 -2.97 9.01 8.15
CA TYR A 256 -2.66 8.73 6.75
C TYR A 256 -3.87 9.09 5.89
N VAL A 257 -3.65 9.89 4.84
CA VAL A 257 -4.65 10.22 3.83
C VAL A 257 -4.01 10.22 2.44
N ASP A 258 -4.74 9.70 1.46
CA ASP A 258 -4.23 9.43 0.12
C ASP A 258 -5.19 9.98 -0.95
N PRO A 259 -4.89 11.16 -1.52
CA PRO A 259 -5.78 11.79 -2.48
C PRO A 259 -5.76 11.11 -3.84
N THR A 260 -4.80 10.21 -4.11
CA THR A 260 -4.83 9.43 -5.36
C THR A 260 -5.99 8.45 -5.35
N PHE A 261 -6.28 7.86 -4.18
CA PHE A 261 -7.26 6.78 -4.04
C PHE A 261 -8.50 7.13 -3.21
N ASN A 262 -8.70 8.41 -2.84
CA ASN A 262 -9.65 8.83 -1.81
C ASN A 262 -9.52 7.98 -0.53
N GLY A 263 -8.28 7.65 -0.17
CA GLY A 263 -7.97 6.56 0.76
C GLY A 263 -7.53 7.06 2.12
N TYR A 264 -7.93 6.35 3.16
CA TYR A 264 -7.38 6.46 4.51
C TYR A 264 -7.47 5.09 5.19
N PHE A 265 -6.68 4.89 6.25
CA PHE A 265 -6.70 3.64 7.00
C PHE A 265 -7.29 3.83 8.38
N SER A 266 -8.10 2.87 8.80
CA SER A 266 -8.54 2.71 10.18
C SER A 266 -8.24 1.29 10.70
N ASP A 267 -8.26 1.13 12.01
CA ASP A 267 -8.24 -0.19 12.63
C ASP A 267 -9.64 -0.81 12.72
N GLY A 268 -9.72 -2.03 13.27
CA GLY A 268 -10.98 -2.73 13.47
C GLY A 268 -11.97 -2.04 14.41
N ASN A 269 -11.55 -1.01 15.15
CA ASN A 269 -12.39 -0.19 16.02
C ASN A 269 -12.76 1.16 15.39
N GLY A 270 -12.39 1.39 14.12
CA GLY A 270 -12.65 2.64 13.41
C GLY A 270 -11.69 3.78 13.75
N GLN A 271 -10.59 3.52 14.47
CA GLN A 271 -9.60 4.57 14.77
C GLN A 271 -8.69 4.79 13.57
N LEU A 272 -8.57 6.04 13.11
CA LEU A 272 -7.66 6.41 12.02
C LEU A 272 -6.20 6.13 12.37
N LEU A 273 -5.44 5.71 11.36
CA LEU A 273 -4.06 5.25 11.49
C LEU A 273 -3.09 6.22 10.84
N SER A 274 -1.93 6.39 11.47
CA SER A 274 -0.76 7.05 10.89
C SER A 274 -0.04 6.13 9.88
N PRO A 275 0.83 6.67 9.00
CA PRO A 275 1.65 5.83 8.12
C PRO A 275 2.47 4.76 8.86
N SER A 276 3.01 5.07 10.06
CA SER A 276 3.77 4.11 10.88
C SER A 276 2.88 2.97 11.35
N GLU A 277 1.68 3.27 11.87
CA GLU A 277 0.77 2.24 12.35
C GLU A 277 0.21 1.36 11.23
N VAL A 278 0.02 1.91 10.02
CA VAL A 278 -0.37 1.12 8.85
C VAL A 278 0.71 0.10 8.53
N ARG A 279 1.97 0.54 8.51
CA ARG A 279 3.13 -0.34 8.27
C ARG A 279 3.26 -1.42 9.37
N GLU A 280 3.17 -1.04 10.63
CA GLU A 280 3.26 -1.97 11.78
C GLU A 280 2.16 -3.02 11.73
N ARG A 281 0.90 -2.60 11.53
CA ARG A 281 -0.22 -3.52 11.40
C ARG A 281 -0.06 -4.47 10.22
N MET A 282 0.49 -3.99 9.10
CA MET A 282 0.76 -4.83 7.95
C MET A 282 1.82 -5.90 8.23
N ILE A 283 2.91 -5.55 8.92
CA ILE A 283 3.97 -6.48 9.35
C ILE A 283 3.38 -7.58 10.26
N GLU A 284 2.55 -7.16 11.22
CA GLU A 284 1.94 -8.01 12.24
C GLU A 284 0.71 -8.79 11.76
N GLY A 285 0.20 -8.51 10.55
CA GLY A 285 -1.03 -9.12 10.05
C GLY A 285 -2.29 -8.68 10.81
N LYS A 286 -2.28 -7.49 11.41
CA LYS A 286 -3.43 -6.89 12.09
C LYS A 286 -4.41 -6.27 11.08
N PRO A 287 -5.70 -6.11 11.43
CA PRO A 287 -6.68 -5.52 10.55
C PRO A 287 -6.30 -4.11 10.07
N LEU A 288 -6.44 -3.90 8.76
CA LEU A 288 -6.38 -2.61 8.08
C LEU A 288 -7.71 -2.42 7.34
N VAL A 289 -8.51 -1.46 7.82
CA VAL A 289 -9.82 -1.16 7.26
C VAL A 289 -9.70 0.05 6.34
N LEU A 290 -10.16 -0.13 5.10
CA LEU A 290 -10.20 0.89 4.06
C LEU A 290 -11.64 1.36 3.83
N PRO A 291 -11.85 2.64 3.45
CA PRO A 291 -13.17 3.17 3.12
C PRO A 291 -13.86 2.34 2.03
N ASP A 292 -15.19 2.35 2.03
CA ASP A 292 -15.98 1.65 1.01
C ASP A 292 -15.99 2.39 -0.33
N ASP A 293 -15.82 3.71 -0.29
CA ASP A 293 -15.68 4.62 -1.43
C ASP A 293 -14.22 4.85 -1.84
N LEU A 294 -13.34 3.86 -1.60
CA LEU A 294 -11.99 3.86 -2.16
C LEU A 294 -12.08 3.92 -3.69
N ASP A 295 -11.49 4.95 -4.30
CA ASP A 295 -11.76 5.31 -5.68
C ASP A 295 -10.48 5.65 -6.45
N TRP A 296 -10.41 5.28 -7.71
CA TRP A 296 -9.37 5.74 -8.64
C TRP A 296 -9.99 6.30 -9.92
N ASN A 297 -10.00 7.63 -10.05
CA ASN A 297 -10.55 8.36 -11.20
C ASN A 297 -12.04 8.06 -11.48
N GLY A 298 -12.87 8.06 -10.43
CA GLY A 298 -14.30 7.78 -10.50
C GLY A 298 -14.63 6.29 -10.66
N LYS A 299 -13.69 5.40 -10.36
CA LYS A 299 -13.88 3.94 -10.41
C LYS A 299 -13.50 3.31 -9.06
N PRO A 300 -14.31 2.38 -8.54
CA PRO A 300 -13.96 1.66 -7.31
C PRO A 300 -12.57 1.03 -7.41
N LYS A 301 -11.72 1.30 -6.43
CA LYS A 301 -10.39 0.71 -6.33
C LYS A 301 -10.45 -0.59 -5.52
N ASN A 302 -9.87 -1.65 -6.06
CA ASN A 302 -9.75 -2.92 -5.35
C ASN A 302 -8.88 -2.74 -4.09
N LYS A 303 -9.46 -3.02 -2.92
CA LYS A 303 -8.82 -2.89 -1.60
C LYS A 303 -7.58 -3.78 -1.46
N GLN A 304 -7.61 -5.01 -2.00
CA GLN A 304 -6.47 -5.94 -1.93
C GLN A 304 -5.31 -5.48 -2.81
N GLU A 305 -5.59 -4.98 -4.02
CA GLU A 305 -4.56 -4.39 -4.88
C GLU A 305 -3.90 -3.18 -4.23
N TYR A 306 -4.69 -2.31 -3.58
CA TYR A 306 -4.15 -1.16 -2.87
C TYR A 306 -3.27 -1.59 -1.69
N LEU A 307 -3.70 -2.58 -0.91
CA LEU A 307 -2.88 -3.14 0.18
C LEU A 307 -1.59 -3.77 -0.33
N ALA A 308 -1.62 -4.50 -1.45
CA ALA A 308 -0.42 -5.08 -2.07
C ALA A 308 0.54 -3.99 -2.58
N TYR A 309 -0.01 -2.94 -3.19
CA TYR A 309 0.76 -1.78 -3.63
C TYR A 309 1.43 -1.06 -2.44
N MET A 310 0.68 -0.83 -1.37
CA MET A 310 1.23 -0.20 -0.17
C MET A 310 2.22 -1.10 0.56
N ARG A 311 2.04 -2.42 0.56
CA ARG A 311 3.03 -3.37 1.08
C ARG A 311 4.38 -3.26 0.40
N LYS A 312 4.39 -3.03 -0.90
CA LYS A 312 5.63 -2.71 -1.62
C LYS A 312 6.24 -1.40 -1.13
N ASN A 313 5.41 -0.37 -0.95
CA ASN A 313 5.85 1.02 -0.79
C ASN A 313 6.00 1.50 0.67
N LEU A 314 5.56 0.74 1.68
CA LEU A 314 5.71 1.10 3.11
C LEU A 314 7.08 0.67 3.69
N PHE A 315 8.07 0.41 2.83
CA PHE A 315 9.38 -0.04 3.29
C PHE A 315 10.19 1.09 3.91
N ARG A 316 10.31 2.22 3.21
CA ARG A 316 11.04 3.42 3.64
C ARG A 316 10.27 4.68 3.22
N PHE A 317 10.50 5.78 3.92
CA PHE A 317 9.72 7.02 3.72
C PHE A 317 10.62 8.21 3.41
N SER A 318 10.10 9.21 2.71
CA SER A 318 10.72 10.53 2.70
C SER A 318 9.71 11.66 2.59
N CYS A 319 10.10 12.83 3.09
CA CYS A 319 9.33 14.06 2.94
C CYS A 319 10.28 15.28 2.92
N PRO A 320 9.81 16.43 2.44
CA PRO A 320 10.49 17.70 2.66
C PRO A 320 10.69 17.97 4.13
N LEU A 321 11.81 18.64 4.45
CA LEU A 321 12.01 19.19 5.78
C LEU A 321 11.04 20.35 6.09
N GLY A 322 10.75 21.17 5.09
CA GLY A 322 9.72 22.22 5.17
C GLY A 322 8.50 21.85 4.35
N SER A 323 7.33 21.80 4.99
CA SER A 323 6.05 21.65 4.31
C SER A 323 5.50 23.03 3.93
N GLU A 324 5.70 23.40 2.68
CA GLU A 324 5.47 24.75 2.16
C GLU A 324 4.78 24.70 0.79
N ALA A 325 4.03 25.75 0.45
CA ALA A 325 3.47 25.90 -0.89
C ALA A 325 4.56 26.02 -1.94
N GLY A 326 4.45 25.24 -3.02
CA GLY A 326 5.42 25.27 -4.12
C GLY A 326 6.83 24.79 -3.75
N TYR A 327 6.99 24.03 -2.67
CA TYR A 327 8.30 23.61 -2.16
C TYR A 327 9.21 23.00 -3.24
N GLU A 328 8.66 22.14 -4.09
CA GLU A 328 9.45 21.47 -5.14
C GLU A 328 9.85 22.38 -6.30
N SER A 329 9.29 23.59 -6.41
CA SER A 329 9.69 24.61 -7.40
C SER A 329 10.33 25.83 -6.76
N ARG A 330 10.55 25.84 -5.44
CA ARG A 330 11.18 26.97 -4.74
C ARG A 330 12.63 27.17 -5.18
N ASP A 331 13.05 28.42 -5.13
CA ASP A 331 14.45 28.77 -5.24
C ASP A 331 15.23 28.48 -3.96
N GLY A 332 16.55 28.35 -4.10
CA GLY A 332 17.44 28.03 -2.99
C GLY A 332 17.49 26.54 -2.65
N ARG A 333 17.87 26.25 -1.39
CA ARG A 333 18.17 24.91 -0.91
C ARG A 333 16.88 24.18 -0.54
N ARG A 334 16.63 23.01 -1.11
CA ARG A 334 15.56 22.07 -0.76
C ARG A 334 16.16 20.92 0.06
N GLN A 335 15.59 20.67 1.22
CA GLN A 335 16.03 19.65 2.16
C GLN A 335 15.01 18.51 2.20
N TRP A 336 15.49 17.28 2.14
CA TRP A 336 14.65 16.08 2.24
C TRP A 336 15.13 15.24 3.41
N VAL A 337 14.19 14.62 4.11
CA VAL A 337 14.47 13.65 5.15
C VAL A 337 13.99 12.29 4.67
N TYR A 338 14.86 11.30 4.75
CA TYR A 338 14.59 9.90 4.43
C TYR A 338 14.61 9.08 5.72
N LEU A 339 13.51 8.39 6.01
CA LEU A 339 13.42 7.39 7.07
C LEU A 339 13.64 5.99 6.49
N ASN A 340 14.76 5.38 6.84
CA ASN A 340 15.12 4.03 6.44
C ASN A 340 14.99 3.07 7.63
N PRO A 341 14.56 1.82 7.41
CA PRO A 341 14.59 0.80 8.46
C PRO A 341 16.01 0.56 9.00
N THR A 342 16.09 0.24 10.28
CA THR A 342 17.36 -0.12 10.93
C THR A 342 17.99 -1.32 10.21
N GLY A 343 19.27 -1.18 9.85
CA GLY A 343 20.04 -2.24 9.19
C GLY A 343 19.91 -2.30 7.66
N TYR A 344 19.03 -1.50 7.04
CA TYR A 344 18.87 -1.51 5.57
C TYR A 344 19.99 -0.76 4.83
N ASP A 345 20.26 0.49 5.22
CA ASP A 345 21.34 1.30 4.63
C ASP A 345 22.04 2.11 5.74
N SER A 346 22.60 1.37 6.71
CA SER A 346 23.26 1.92 7.90
C SER A 346 24.42 2.87 7.56
N ALA A 347 25.00 2.73 6.36
CA ALA A 347 26.09 3.59 5.91
C ALA A 347 25.63 5.03 5.60
N ARG A 348 24.35 5.25 5.30
CA ARG A 348 23.80 6.60 5.05
C ARG A 348 23.27 7.29 6.30
N ILE A 349 22.88 6.54 7.33
CA ILE A 349 22.27 7.08 8.55
C ILE A 349 23.19 8.14 9.20
N GLY A 350 22.60 9.28 9.59
CA GLY A 350 23.32 10.40 10.20
C GLY A 350 24.15 11.23 9.22
N ARG A 351 24.05 10.98 7.91
CA ARG A 351 24.74 11.76 6.88
C ARG A 351 23.80 12.73 6.18
N ALA A 352 24.33 13.91 5.87
CA ALA A 352 23.73 14.87 4.94
C ALA A 352 24.43 14.72 3.58
N ASN A 353 23.72 14.20 2.58
CA ASN A 353 24.22 14.14 1.21
C ASN A 353 23.94 15.47 0.52
N THR A 354 25.00 16.17 0.12
CA THR A 354 24.90 17.38 -0.72
C THR A 354 25.48 17.03 -2.10
N PRO A 355 24.67 16.74 -3.13
CA PRO A 355 25.19 16.40 -4.45
C PRO A 355 26.04 17.54 -5.01
N VAL A 356 27.30 17.23 -5.35
CA VAL A 356 28.35 18.19 -5.74
C VAL A 356 27.95 19.06 -6.95
N THR A 357 27.02 18.59 -7.80
CA THR A 357 26.58 19.28 -9.03
C THR A 357 25.23 19.98 -8.91
N LYS A 358 24.53 19.87 -7.77
CA LYS A 358 23.24 20.53 -7.51
C LYS A 358 23.19 21.03 -6.07
N THR A 359 23.92 22.12 -5.79
CA THR A 359 23.99 22.84 -4.49
C THR A 359 22.64 23.27 -3.89
N LYS A 360 21.54 23.08 -4.62
CA LYS A 360 20.15 23.32 -4.21
C LYS A 360 19.49 22.14 -3.47
N PHE A 361 20.15 21.01 -3.22
CA PHE A 361 19.56 19.87 -2.50
C PHE A 361 20.42 19.36 -1.34
N VAL A 362 19.78 19.00 -0.23
CA VAL A 362 20.41 18.28 0.88
C VAL A 362 19.50 17.16 1.34
N ASP A 363 19.99 15.92 1.31
CA ASP A 363 19.25 14.74 1.74
C ASP A 363 19.80 14.27 3.09
N TYR A 364 18.94 14.22 4.10
CA TYR A 364 19.23 13.66 5.40
C TYR A 364 18.67 12.24 5.47
N TYR A 365 19.48 11.29 5.94
CA TYR A 365 19.03 9.92 6.17
C TYR A 365 19.02 9.64 7.67
N THR A 366 17.90 9.11 8.14
CA THR A 366 17.69 8.72 9.52
C THR A 366 17.00 7.37 9.59
N ASP A 367 17.22 6.65 10.68
CA ASP A 367 16.39 5.53 11.11
C ASP A 367 15.62 5.89 12.41
N ASP A 368 15.71 7.13 12.88
CA ASP A 368 15.00 7.69 14.02
C ASP A 368 13.54 8.00 13.65
N ALA A 369 12.65 7.07 14.00
CA ALA A 369 11.22 7.21 13.80
C ALA A 369 10.60 8.27 14.71
N ASP A 370 11.12 8.48 15.92
CA ASP A 370 10.58 9.48 16.85
C ASP A 370 10.82 10.90 16.32
N PHE A 371 11.98 11.13 15.70
CA PHE A 371 12.24 12.35 14.95
C PHE A 371 11.36 12.47 13.71
N PHE A 372 11.30 11.44 12.86
CA PHE A 372 10.57 11.54 11.59
C PHE A 372 9.06 11.74 11.79
N TRP A 373 8.48 11.04 12.77
CA TRP A 373 7.05 11.13 13.12
C TRP A 373 6.74 12.16 14.21
N ALA A 374 7.70 13.02 14.55
CA ALA A 374 7.54 14.06 15.55
C ALA A 374 6.26 14.88 15.31
N LYS A 375 5.63 15.31 16.41
CA LYS A 375 4.48 16.20 16.38
C LYS A 375 4.94 17.58 15.88
N PRO A 376 4.08 18.32 15.15
CA PRO A 376 4.43 19.60 14.54
C PRO A 376 4.66 20.71 15.57
#